data_AF-A0A976HCM7-F1
#
_entry.id   AF-A0A976HCM7-F1
#
_cell.length_a   1.000
_cell.length_b   1.000
_cell.length_c   1.000
_cell.angle_alpha   90.00
_cell.angle_beta   90.00
_cell.angle_gamma   90.00
#
_symmetry.space_group_name_H-M   'P 1'
#
loop_
_entity.id
_entity.type
_entity.pdbx_description
1 polymer ?
#
loop_
_entity_poly.entity_id
_entity_poly.type
_entity_poly.pdbx_seq_one_letter_code
_entity_poly.pdbx_strand_id
1 'polypeptide(L)'
;MFISAAAVAAPAVFSIGSRAVPYAQRAVAVAMNPITTLSNSPVVVNAVEAVAGLVLGEAPGRIAPAIKSPDIQCYDLIGKSTTEIRQLASDKGLVPHATRPDKWMDPATGKRRLRLDKGRIDAETKLPYTDPKAAKPHHHEYESNGKTKIVDPTDGNPHFPTSP
;
A
#
# COMPACT_ATOMS: atom_id res chain seq x y z
N MET A 1 4.32 22.23 68.71
CA MET A 1 3.04 22.90 68.42
C MET A 1 3.08 23.42 66.99
N PHE A 2 2.15 22.91 66.18
CA PHE A 2 1.45 23.45 64.99
C PHE A 2 2.15 24.46 64.04
N ILE A 3 2.57 24.06 62.83
CA ILE A 3 1.98 24.07 61.44
C ILE A 3 1.92 25.41 60.66
N SER A 4 2.33 25.30 59.39
CA SER A 4 1.80 25.93 58.15
C SER A 4 2.53 27.17 57.59
N ALA A 5 2.68 27.39 56.28
CA ALA A 5 2.51 26.60 55.05
C ALA A 5 3.05 27.40 53.82
N ALA A 6 3.50 26.65 52.81
CA ALA A 6 3.43 26.85 51.34
C ALA A 6 3.74 28.19 50.63
N ALA A 7 4.55 28.11 49.56
CA ALA A 7 4.18 28.59 48.22
C ALA A 7 4.94 27.83 47.11
N VAL A 8 4.18 27.12 46.28
CA VAL A 8 4.58 26.45 45.03
C VAL A 8 4.17 27.35 43.88
N ALA A 9 5.07 27.63 42.92
CA ALA A 9 4.74 28.33 41.69
C ALA A 9 4.55 27.32 40.54
N ALA A 10 3.38 27.37 39.91
CA ALA A 10 2.97 26.58 38.75
C ALA A 10 2.91 27.48 37.48
N PRO A 11 2.81 26.91 36.26
CA PRO A 11 3.12 27.59 35.01
C PRO A 11 1.97 28.43 34.44
N ALA A 12 2.33 29.43 33.63
CA ALA A 12 1.39 30.28 32.91
C ALA A 12 0.67 29.53 31.78
N VAL A 13 -0.65 29.53 31.86
CA VAL A 13 -1.60 29.12 30.82
C VAL A 13 -1.94 30.35 29.98
N PHE A 14 -1.84 30.25 28.66
CA PHE A 14 -2.45 31.20 27.74
C PHE A 14 -3.53 30.48 26.93
N SER A 15 -4.78 30.89 27.13
CA SER A 15 -5.96 30.44 26.41
C SER A 15 -6.78 31.67 26.06
N ILE A 16 -7.06 31.89 24.78
CA ILE A 16 -8.23 32.62 24.25
C ILE A 16 -8.29 32.41 22.73
N GLY A 17 -9.45 31.99 22.21
CA GLY A 17 -9.74 32.18 20.79
C GLY A 17 -10.64 31.16 20.09
N SER A 18 -11.79 30.83 20.66
CA SER A 18 -12.87 30.14 19.93
C SER A 18 -13.43 31.04 18.83
N ARG A 19 -13.39 30.60 17.56
CA ARG A 19 -14.32 31.08 16.51
C ARG A 19 -14.78 29.91 15.66
N ALA A 20 -16.07 29.59 15.79
CA ALA A 20 -16.83 28.77 14.88
C ALA A 20 -16.90 29.44 13.49
N VAL A 21 -16.86 28.63 12.43
CA VAL A 21 -17.16 29.08 11.06
C VAL A 21 -18.16 28.08 10.46
N PRO A 22 -19.27 28.55 9.87
CA PRO A 22 -20.46 27.75 9.63
C PRO A 22 -20.41 26.88 8.37
N TYR A 23 -21.26 25.86 8.41
CA TYR A 23 -21.74 25.04 7.31
C TYR A 23 -22.50 25.90 6.29
N ALA A 24 -22.04 25.96 5.04
CA ALA A 24 -22.86 26.42 3.91
C ALA A 24 -22.41 25.78 2.60
N GLN A 25 -23.42 25.26 1.89
CA GLN A 25 -23.39 24.62 0.58
C GLN A 25 -22.98 25.59 -0.53
N ARG A 26 -22.30 25.10 -1.58
CA ARG A 26 -22.80 25.00 -2.97
C ARG A 26 -21.69 25.06 -4.03
N ALA A 27 -22.04 24.42 -5.15
CA ALA A 27 -21.64 24.67 -6.52
C ALA A 27 -20.36 24.00 -7.04
N VAL A 28 -20.63 22.85 -7.66
CA VAL A 28 -19.93 22.25 -8.78
C VAL A 28 -19.68 23.31 -9.87
N ALA A 29 -18.42 23.49 -10.27
CA ALA A 29 -18.06 24.08 -11.55
C ALA A 29 -16.95 23.23 -12.17
N VAL A 30 -17.34 22.48 -13.20
CA VAL A 30 -16.47 21.70 -14.07
C VAL A 30 -15.66 22.68 -14.92
N ALA A 31 -14.35 22.77 -14.66
CA ALA A 31 -13.44 23.46 -15.57
C ALA A 31 -12.92 22.44 -16.60
N MET A 32 -13.40 22.59 -17.83
CA MET A 32 -12.87 21.94 -19.03
C MET A 32 -11.47 22.50 -19.33
N ASN A 33 -10.48 21.64 -19.52
CA ASN A 33 -9.20 22.01 -20.11
C ASN A 33 -9.20 21.63 -21.61
N PRO A 34 -8.82 22.54 -22.53
CA PRO A 34 -8.78 22.25 -23.96
C PRO A 34 -7.55 21.41 -24.35
N ILE A 35 -7.78 20.45 -25.24
CA ILE A 35 -6.77 19.62 -25.91
C ILE A 35 -6.17 20.38 -27.09
N THR A 36 -4.83 20.50 -27.16
CA THR A 36 -3.93 20.27 -28.34
C THR A 36 -2.51 20.75 -27.96
N THR A 37 -1.41 20.00 -28.12
CA THR A 37 -0.78 19.67 -29.42
C THR A 37 0.32 18.59 -29.26
N LEU A 38 0.23 17.57 -30.11
CA LEU A 38 1.20 16.62 -30.70
C LEU A 38 2.64 16.48 -30.11
N SER A 39 2.95 15.25 -29.68
CA SER A 39 4.26 14.61 -29.90
C SER A 39 4.05 13.14 -30.26
N ASN A 40 4.55 12.75 -31.43
CA ASN A 40 4.45 11.39 -31.97
C ASN A 40 5.30 10.43 -31.12
N SER A 41 4.65 9.61 -30.31
CA SER A 41 5.20 8.38 -29.74
C SER A 41 4.10 7.33 -29.68
N PRO A 42 4.31 6.11 -30.19
CA PRO A 42 3.25 5.11 -30.25
C PRO A 42 3.12 4.40 -28.90
N VAL A 43 2.68 5.12 -27.88
CA VAL A 43 2.20 4.51 -26.64
C VAL A 43 1.06 5.40 -26.14
N VAL A 44 -0.15 4.84 -26.13
CA VAL A 44 -1.26 5.09 -25.17
C VAL A 44 -2.59 4.82 -25.87
N VAL A 45 -3.34 3.86 -25.31
CA VAL A 45 -4.79 3.87 -25.05
C VAL A 45 -5.03 2.66 -24.13
N ASN A 46 -5.64 2.68 -22.95
CA ASN A 46 -6.58 3.58 -22.32
C ASN A 46 -6.47 3.40 -20.79
N ALA A 47 -6.41 4.51 -20.05
CA ALA A 47 -6.92 4.57 -18.70
C ALA A 47 -7.91 5.73 -18.69
N VAL A 48 -9.21 5.42 -18.62
CA VAL A 48 -10.21 6.11 -17.80
C VAL A 48 -11.58 5.45 -18.01
N GLU A 49 -12.33 5.36 -16.91
CA GLU A 49 -13.78 5.12 -16.78
C GLU A 49 -14.25 3.66 -16.64
N ALA A 50 -14.58 3.30 -15.40
CA ALA A 50 -15.83 2.59 -15.08
C ALA A 50 -16.17 2.78 -13.60
N VAL A 51 -16.92 3.84 -13.31
CA VAL A 51 -17.67 4.01 -12.07
C VAL A 51 -18.99 3.24 -12.19
N ALA A 52 -19.35 2.53 -11.12
CA ALA A 52 -20.64 1.91 -10.78
C ALA A 52 -21.75 1.86 -11.85
N GLY A 53 -22.13 0.64 -12.22
CA GLY A 53 -23.34 0.37 -12.99
C GLY A 53 -23.71 -1.12 -12.98
N LEU A 54 -23.98 -1.68 -11.80
CA LEU A 54 -24.60 -3.01 -11.71
C LEU A 54 -26.11 -2.86 -12.01
N VAL A 55 -26.45 -2.70 -13.28
CA VAL A 55 -27.82 -2.85 -13.78
C VAL A 55 -27.87 -4.15 -14.57
N LEU A 56 -28.75 -5.04 -14.12
CA LEU A 56 -29.11 -6.30 -14.78
C LEU A 56 -29.56 -6.02 -16.22
N GLY A 57 -28.83 -6.54 -17.20
CA GLY A 57 -29.19 -6.46 -18.61
C GLY A 57 -28.13 -7.14 -19.47
N GLU A 58 -28.43 -8.36 -19.93
CA GLU A 58 -27.60 -9.14 -20.82
C GLU A 58 -27.32 -8.40 -22.14
N ALA A 59 -26.03 -8.18 -22.44
CA ALA A 59 -25.56 -7.74 -23.76
C ALA A 59 -24.47 -8.70 -24.25
N PRO A 60 -24.45 -9.08 -25.54
CA PRO A 60 -23.56 -10.11 -26.06
C PRO A 60 -22.10 -9.64 -26.07
N GLY A 61 -21.27 -10.30 -25.26
CA GLY A 61 -19.95 -10.76 -25.66
C GLY A 61 -18.89 -9.70 -25.97
N ARG A 62 -18.64 -8.72 -25.10
CA ARG A 62 -17.29 -8.18 -24.96
C ARG A 62 -16.51 -9.08 -24.00
N ILE A 63 -15.81 -10.07 -24.55
CA ILE A 63 -14.83 -10.85 -23.77
C ILE A 63 -13.72 -9.86 -23.43
N ALA A 64 -13.78 -9.26 -22.24
CA ALA A 64 -12.65 -8.52 -21.70
C ALA A 64 -11.42 -9.44 -21.77
N PRO A 65 -10.25 -8.93 -22.21
CA PRO A 65 -9.05 -9.75 -22.25
C PRO A 65 -8.84 -10.37 -20.87
N ALA A 66 -8.69 -11.71 -20.84
CA ALA A 66 -8.49 -12.42 -19.58
C ALA A 66 -7.27 -11.82 -18.88
N ILE A 67 -7.50 -11.19 -17.73
CA ILE A 67 -6.45 -10.61 -16.92
C ILE A 67 -5.55 -11.76 -16.49
N LYS A 68 -4.25 -11.69 -16.83
CA LYS A 68 -3.27 -12.71 -16.48
C LYS A 68 -2.56 -12.34 -15.19
N SER A 69 -2.24 -13.34 -14.37
CA SER A 69 -1.40 -13.15 -13.19
C SER A 69 0.00 -12.67 -13.62
N PRO A 70 0.51 -11.58 -13.04
CA PRO A 70 1.86 -11.10 -13.35
C PRO A 70 2.91 -12.14 -12.94
N ASP A 71 3.94 -12.28 -13.77
CA ASP A 71 5.10 -13.09 -13.42
C ASP A 71 6.03 -12.30 -12.50
N ILE A 72 6.41 -12.91 -11.38
CA ILE A 72 7.30 -12.36 -10.37
C ILE A 72 8.21 -13.49 -9.94
N GLN A 73 9.51 -13.27 -10.07
CA GLN A 73 10.54 -14.26 -9.81
C GLN A 73 11.43 -13.82 -8.64
N CYS A 74 12.19 -14.73 -8.03
CA CYS A 74 13.02 -14.41 -6.87
C CYS A 74 14.05 -13.30 -7.13
N TYR A 75 14.63 -13.23 -8.33
CA TYR A 75 15.59 -12.18 -8.71
C TYR A 75 14.97 -10.79 -8.79
N ASP A 76 13.64 -10.70 -8.95
CA ASP A 76 12.93 -9.42 -8.91
C ASP A 76 12.86 -8.86 -7.47
N LEU A 77 13.32 -9.58 -6.44
CA LEU A 77 13.05 -9.28 -5.03
C LEU A 77 14.33 -8.97 -4.25
N ILE A 78 15.40 -9.70 -4.57
CA ILE A 78 16.67 -9.65 -3.82
C ILE A 78 17.24 -8.22 -3.81
N GLY A 79 17.57 -7.74 -2.60
CA GLY A 79 18.27 -6.49 -2.39
C GLY A 79 17.45 -5.21 -2.60
N LYS A 80 16.14 -5.32 -2.89
CA LYS A 80 15.28 -4.15 -3.10
C LYS A 80 14.95 -3.44 -1.80
N SER A 81 14.92 -2.11 -1.87
CA SER A 81 14.36 -1.23 -0.85
C SER A 81 12.84 -1.30 -0.81
N THR A 82 12.25 -0.75 0.25
CA THR A 82 10.78 -0.66 0.38
C THR A 82 10.15 0.10 -0.80
N THR A 83 10.81 1.18 -1.26
CA THR A 83 10.32 1.99 -2.38
C THR A 83 10.36 1.21 -3.69
N GLU A 84 11.44 0.47 -3.94
CA GLU A 84 11.57 -0.36 -5.14
C GLU A 84 10.55 -1.51 -5.16
N ILE A 85 10.18 -2.06 -4.00
CA ILE A 85 9.12 -3.07 -3.91
C ILE A 85 7.75 -2.48 -4.21
N ARG A 86 7.47 -1.26 -3.73
CA ARG A 86 6.23 -0.55 -4.10
C ARG A 86 6.19 -0.22 -5.60
N GLN A 87 7.33 0.18 -6.16
CA GLN A 87 7.46 0.44 -7.59
C GLN A 87 7.26 -0.86 -8.39
N LEU A 88 7.89 -1.96 -7.98
CA LEU A 88 7.66 -3.29 -8.57
C LEU A 88 6.18 -3.66 -8.58
N ALA A 89 5.47 -3.42 -7.48
CA ALA A 89 4.04 -3.70 -7.40
C ALA A 89 3.24 -2.90 -8.45
N SER A 90 3.59 -1.63 -8.62
CA SER A 90 2.99 -0.75 -9.64
C SER A 90 3.32 -1.23 -11.05
N ASP A 91 4.60 -1.50 -11.33
CA ASP A 91 5.10 -1.90 -12.65
C ASP A 91 4.49 -3.24 -13.10
N LYS A 92 4.25 -4.15 -12.16
CA LYS A 92 3.61 -5.45 -12.41
C LYS A 92 2.08 -5.36 -12.42
N GLY A 93 1.49 -4.18 -12.18
CA GLY A 93 0.04 -3.98 -12.16
C GLY A 93 -0.67 -4.69 -11.00
N LEU A 94 0.00 -4.87 -9.86
CA LEU A 94 -0.62 -5.44 -8.67
C LEU A 94 -1.61 -4.45 -8.05
N VAL A 95 -2.73 -4.98 -7.55
CA VAL A 95 -3.81 -4.16 -6.98
C VAL A 95 -3.55 -3.96 -5.48
N PRO A 96 -3.50 -2.72 -4.97
CA PRO A 96 -3.34 -2.50 -3.53
C PRO A 96 -4.51 -3.10 -2.75
N HIS A 97 -4.23 -3.67 -1.57
CA HIS A 97 -5.28 -4.17 -0.70
C HIS A 97 -6.08 -3.00 -0.11
N ALA A 98 -7.41 -3.07 -0.15
CA ALA A 98 -8.31 -1.97 0.20
C ALA A 98 -8.03 -1.29 1.56
N THR A 99 -7.61 -2.07 2.56
CA THR A 99 -7.37 -1.59 3.93
C THR A 99 -5.93 -1.73 4.43
N ARG A 100 -5.03 -2.30 3.63
CA ARG A 100 -3.67 -2.62 4.06
C ARG A 100 -2.67 -2.04 3.06
N PRO A 101 -2.05 -0.88 3.34
CA PRO A 101 -1.17 -0.19 2.37
C PRO A 101 0.11 -0.96 2.04
N ASP A 102 0.50 -1.90 2.90
CA ASP A 102 1.69 -2.74 2.75
C ASP A 102 1.37 -4.11 2.14
N LYS A 103 0.25 -4.24 1.41
CA LYS A 103 -0.20 -5.50 0.80
C LYS A 103 -0.79 -5.27 -0.58
N TRP A 104 -0.43 -6.12 -1.54
CA TRP A 104 -0.96 -6.11 -2.89
C TRP A 104 -1.51 -7.46 -3.31
N MET A 105 -2.46 -7.41 -4.23
CA MET A 105 -3.27 -8.50 -4.72
C MET A 105 -2.96 -8.73 -6.20
N ASP A 106 -3.00 -9.99 -6.59
CA ASP A 106 -2.96 -10.43 -7.97
C ASP A 106 -4.25 -9.97 -8.68
N PRO A 107 -4.15 -9.24 -9.80
CA PRO A 107 -5.31 -8.67 -10.48
C PRO A 107 -6.20 -9.74 -11.14
N ALA A 108 -5.67 -10.91 -11.46
CA ALA A 108 -6.42 -11.99 -12.11
C ALA A 108 -7.21 -12.84 -11.12
N THR A 109 -6.61 -13.14 -9.96
CA THR A 109 -7.15 -14.07 -8.97
C THR A 109 -7.73 -13.40 -7.73
N GLY A 110 -7.41 -12.11 -7.51
CA GLY A 110 -7.78 -11.39 -6.29
C GLY A 110 -7.10 -11.92 -5.03
N LYS A 111 -6.05 -12.74 -5.16
CA LYS A 111 -5.31 -13.32 -4.02
C LYS A 111 -4.05 -12.50 -3.74
N ARG A 112 -3.49 -12.62 -2.54
CA ARG A 112 -2.26 -11.87 -2.19
C ARG A 112 -1.11 -12.26 -3.13
N ARG A 113 -0.36 -11.27 -3.60
CA ARG A 113 0.85 -11.49 -4.42
C ARG A 113 2.09 -10.92 -3.77
N LEU A 114 1.95 -9.85 -2.99
CA LEU A 114 3.07 -9.13 -2.36
C LEU A 114 2.65 -8.56 -1.00
N ARG A 115 3.58 -8.57 -0.03
CA ARG A 115 3.39 -7.93 1.28
C ARG A 115 4.72 -7.42 1.85
N LEU A 116 4.72 -6.22 2.38
CA LEU A 116 5.79 -5.67 3.20
C LEU A 116 5.48 -5.89 4.69
N ASP A 117 6.49 -6.35 5.43
CA ASP A 117 6.43 -6.55 6.87
C ASP A 117 7.54 -5.72 7.53
N LYS A 118 7.23 -5.09 8.66
CA LYS A 118 8.20 -4.27 9.43
C LYS A 118 9.26 -5.10 10.18
N GLY A 119 9.22 -6.42 10.05
CA GLY A 119 9.89 -7.34 10.95
C GLY A 119 9.13 -7.54 12.25
N ARG A 120 9.36 -8.68 12.90
CA ARG A 120 8.82 -8.96 14.24
C ARG A 120 9.93 -9.47 15.15
N ILE A 121 10.05 -8.83 16.31
CA ILE A 121 10.81 -9.32 17.45
C ILE A 121 9.85 -10.12 18.32
N ASP A 122 10.32 -11.23 18.88
CA ASP A 122 9.55 -12.00 19.84
C ASP A 122 9.25 -11.14 21.08
N ALA A 123 7.97 -11.06 21.45
CA ALA A 123 7.52 -10.11 22.47
C ALA A 123 7.94 -10.52 23.89
N GLU A 124 8.13 -11.83 24.13
CA GLU A 124 8.43 -12.44 25.41
C GLU A 124 9.94 -12.41 25.68
N THR A 125 10.72 -12.85 24.70
CA THR A 125 12.18 -12.95 24.82
C THR A 125 12.91 -11.66 24.43
N LYS A 126 12.24 -10.73 23.73
CA LYS A 126 12.85 -9.55 23.09
C LYS A 126 13.96 -9.87 22.09
N LEU A 127 14.07 -11.14 21.70
CA LEU A 127 15.03 -11.59 20.71
C LEU A 127 14.40 -11.61 19.32
N PRO A 128 15.20 -11.45 18.25
CA PRO A 128 14.78 -11.85 16.91
C PRO A 128 14.15 -13.25 16.96
N TYR A 129 13.08 -13.49 16.19
CA TYR A 129 12.67 -14.86 15.90
C TYR A 129 13.89 -15.65 15.39
N THR A 130 13.83 -16.98 15.47
CA THR A 130 14.89 -17.91 15.03
C THR A 130 15.38 -17.65 13.61
N ASP A 131 14.59 -16.95 12.80
CA ASP A 131 14.96 -16.42 11.50
C ASP A 131 15.36 -14.92 11.58
N PRO A 132 16.66 -14.59 11.46
CA PRO A 132 17.13 -13.20 11.46
C PRO A 132 16.59 -12.33 10.31
N LYS A 133 16.22 -12.92 9.16
CA LYS A 133 15.65 -12.18 8.02
C LYS A 133 14.22 -11.71 8.34
N ALA A 134 13.46 -12.52 9.08
CA ALA A 134 12.10 -12.18 9.52
C ALA A 134 12.04 -11.11 10.62
N ALA A 135 13.14 -10.91 11.37
CA ALA A 135 13.21 -9.95 12.46
C ALA A 135 13.39 -8.49 12.00
N LYS A 136 13.89 -8.30 10.78
CA LYS A 136 14.10 -6.99 10.15
C LYS A 136 12.94 -6.66 9.21
N PRO A 137 12.79 -5.40 8.75
CA PRO A 137 11.92 -5.09 7.62
C PRO A 137 12.23 -5.97 6.40
N HIS A 138 11.20 -6.58 5.84
CA HIS A 138 11.32 -7.54 4.75
C HIS A 138 10.04 -7.60 3.92
N HIS A 139 10.08 -8.22 2.75
CA HIS A 139 8.92 -8.51 1.91
C HIS A 139 8.69 -10.01 1.74
N HIS A 140 7.45 -10.34 1.36
CA HIS A 140 7.00 -11.66 0.94
C HIS A 140 6.26 -11.55 -0.38
N GLU A 141 6.53 -12.51 -1.25
CA GLU A 141 5.84 -12.70 -2.50
C GLU A 141 5.27 -14.11 -2.53
N TYR A 142 4.12 -14.21 -3.18
CA TYR A 142 3.37 -15.46 -3.25
C TYR A 142 3.08 -15.75 -4.70
N GLU A 143 3.18 -17.00 -5.14
CA GLU A 143 2.65 -17.42 -6.45
C GLU A 143 1.19 -16.98 -6.66
N SER A 144 0.68 -17.08 -7.88
CA SER A 144 -0.71 -16.70 -8.23
C SER A 144 -1.78 -17.40 -7.39
N ASN A 145 -1.46 -18.54 -6.77
CA ASN A 145 -2.35 -19.22 -5.83
C ASN A 145 -2.52 -18.50 -4.48
N GLY A 146 -1.71 -17.47 -4.18
CA GLY A 146 -1.72 -16.65 -2.97
C GLY A 146 -1.37 -17.39 -1.68
N LYS A 147 -0.77 -18.58 -1.78
CA LYS A 147 -0.42 -19.48 -0.67
C LYS A 147 1.06 -19.83 -0.68
N THR A 148 1.57 -20.33 -1.81
CA THR A 148 2.97 -20.70 -1.98
C THR A 148 3.82 -19.43 -1.96
N LYS A 149 4.76 -19.34 -1.02
CA LYS A 149 5.71 -18.23 -0.97
C LYS A 149 6.84 -18.48 -1.96
N ILE A 150 7.25 -17.42 -2.65
CA ILE A 150 8.53 -17.42 -3.36
C ILE A 150 9.64 -17.39 -2.32
N VAL A 151 10.67 -18.20 -2.52
CA VAL A 151 11.80 -18.31 -1.61
C VAL A 151 13.09 -17.86 -2.28
N ASP A 152 14.02 -17.35 -1.49
CA ASP A 152 15.38 -17.10 -1.94
C ASP A 152 16.05 -18.45 -2.25
N PRO A 153 16.56 -18.69 -3.47
CA PRO A 153 17.16 -19.97 -3.84
C PRO A 153 18.47 -20.26 -3.10
N THR A 154 19.09 -19.27 -2.45
CA THR A 154 20.36 -19.44 -1.74
C THR A 154 20.20 -20.09 -0.37
N ASP A 155 19.09 -19.82 0.33
CA ASP A 155 18.85 -20.34 1.68
C ASP A 155 17.42 -20.88 1.91
N GLY A 156 16.56 -20.88 0.88
CA GLY A 156 15.18 -21.34 0.95
C GLY A 156 14.27 -20.46 1.80
N ASN A 157 14.73 -19.27 2.20
CA ASN A 157 13.99 -18.39 3.09
C ASN A 157 13.02 -17.49 2.31
N PRO A 158 11.72 -17.44 2.69
CA PRO A 158 10.75 -16.56 2.03
C PRO A 158 10.81 -15.10 2.49
N HIS A 159 11.64 -14.77 3.48
CA HIS A 159 11.80 -13.41 3.98
C HIS A 159 12.92 -12.74 3.19
N PHE A 160 12.58 -11.80 2.32
CA PHE A 160 13.57 -10.99 1.60
C PHE A 160 13.78 -9.67 2.34
N PRO A 161 14.92 -9.46 3.02
CA PRO A 161 15.17 -8.22 3.76
C PRO A 161 15.10 -7.02 2.81
N THR A 162 14.44 -5.95 3.23
CA THR A 162 14.46 -4.71 2.46
C THR A 162 15.74 -3.95 2.74
N SER A 163 16.39 -3.46 1.69
CA SER A 163 17.51 -2.54 1.83
C SER A 163 17.03 -1.20 2.43
N PRO A 164 17.87 -0.53 3.25
CA PRO A 164 17.58 0.79 3.80
C PRO A 164 17.20 1.83 2.74
#